data_AF-A0A927T7U0-F1
#
_entry.id   AF-A0A927T7U0-F1
#
_cell.length_a   1.000
_cell.length_b   1.000
_cell.length_c   1.000
_cell.angle_alpha   90.00
_cell.angle_beta   90.00
_cell.angle_gamma   90.00
#
_symmetry.space_group_name_H-M   'P 1'
#
loop_
_entity.id
_entity.type
_entity.pdbx_description
1 polymer ?
#
loop_
_entity_poly.entity_id
_entity_poly.type
_entity_poly.pdbx_seq_one_letter_code
_entity_poly.pdbx_strand_id
1 'polypeptide(L)'
;MDIVSLLDTLLTSVFKAEKEFFENPKEFSNLETSVKSSTEAFAAGFLGAILSEMDQAIRKSVWREQHYVVHRNDTRTLVSSVGDISFECTYFRSRTDHSRFTHLLEDLIGLERNERFTEVAEAAMLCEALKTSYAEAARVLPSKQEISKTTVMNKVHAI
;
A
#
# COMPACT_ATOMS: atom_id res chain seq x y z
N MET A 1 -13.30 -1.60 -6.15
CA MET A 1 -12.82 -2.75 -6.94
C MET A 1 -12.80 -3.93 -6.00
N ASP A 2 -13.41 -5.04 -6.35
CA ASP A 2 -13.42 -6.23 -5.49
C ASP A 2 -12.23 -7.16 -5.82
N ILE A 3 -11.99 -8.16 -4.97
CA ILE A 3 -10.86 -9.08 -5.12
C ILE A 3 -10.97 -9.89 -6.42
N VAL A 4 -12.19 -10.21 -6.87
CA VAL A 4 -12.43 -10.99 -8.10
C VAL A 4 -11.97 -10.20 -9.32
N SER A 5 -12.37 -8.93 -9.43
CA SER A 5 -11.93 -8.06 -10.53
C SER A 5 -10.43 -7.81 -10.55
N LEU A 6 -9.76 -7.81 -9.39
CA LEU A 6 -8.30 -7.78 -9.30
C LEU A 6 -7.67 -9.04 -9.90
N LEU A 7 -8.21 -10.22 -9.58
CA LEU A 7 -7.73 -11.49 -10.11
C LEU A 7 -7.95 -11.58 -11.63
N ASP A 8 -9.12 -11.17 -12.12
CA ASP A 8 -9.42 -11.13 -13.56
C ASP A 8 -8.44 -10.23 -14.31
N THR A 9 -8.11 -9.08 -13.72
CA THR A 9 -7.12 -8.14 -14.29
C THR A 9 -5.74 -8.79 -14.38
N LEU A 10 -5.29 -9.48 -13.33
CA LEU A 10 -4.03 -10.20 -13.30
C LEU A 10 -3.98 -11.31 -14.36
N LEU A 11 -5.02 -12.15 -14.44
CA LEU A 11 -5.09 -13.24 -15.40
C LEU A 11 -5.03 -12.70 -16.83
N THR A 12 -5.79 -11.64 -17.11
CA THR A 12 -5.83 -10.99 -18.42
C THR A 12 -4.46 -10.42 -18.81
N SER A 13 -3.76 -9.75 -17.89
CA SER A 13 -2.46 -9.15 -18.18
C SER A 13 -1.35 -10.20 -18.36
N VAL A 14 -1.37 -11.27 -17.57
CA VAL A 14 -0.38 -12.36 -17.68
C VAL A 14 -0.57 -13.15 -18.97
N PHE A 15 -1.81 -13.53 -19.34
CA PHE A 15 -2.05 -14.23 -20.61
C PHE A 15 -1.74 -13.36 -21.84
N LYS A 16 -1.95 -12.05 -21.73
CA LYS A 16 -1.50 -11.11 -22.75
C LYS A 16 0.02 -11.15 -22.91
N ALA A 17 0.76 -11.08 -21.80
CA ALA A 17 2.23 -11.15 -21.83
C ALA A 17 2.75 -12.48 -22.38
N GLU A 18 2.09 -13.61 -22.05
CA GLU A 18 2.39 -14.92 -22.63
C GLU A 18 2.22 -14.92 -24.15
N LYS A 19 1.09 -14.40 -24.64
CA LYS A 19 0.81 -14.32 -26.08
C LYS A 19 1.85 -13.47 -26.81
N GLU A 20 2.18 -12.30 -26.27
CA GLU A 20 3.20 -11.40 -26.85
C GLU A 20 4.58 -12.07 -26.90
N PHE A 21 4.93 -12.86 -25.88
CA PHE A 21 6.16 -13.64 -25.87
C PHE A 21 6.17 -14.75 -26.93
N PHE A 22 5.06 -15.48 -27.14
CA PHE A 22 4.99 -16.49 -28.19
C PHE A 22 5.08 -15.89 -29.60
N GLU A 23 4.60 -14.65 -29.78
CA GLU A 23 4.79 -13.91 -31.03
C GLU A 23 6.25 -13.44 -31.22
N ASN A 24 6.95 -13.08 -30.13
CA ASN A 24 8.34 -12.61 -30.16
C ASN A 24 9.24 -13.28 -29.08
N PRO A 25 9.64 -14.57 -29.25
CA PRO A 25 10.33 -15.33 -28.20
C PRO A 25 11.72 -14.81 -27.78
N LYS A 26 12.28 -13.84 -28.52
CA LYS A 26 13.54 -13.16 -28.17
C LYS A 26 13.36 -12.13 -27.06
N GLU A 27 12.14 -11.68 -26.80
CA GLU A 27 11.83 -10.63 -25.81
C GLU A 27 11.47 -11.21 -24.43
N PHE A 28 12.26 -12.16 -23.95
CA PHE A 28 12.02 -12.78 -22.63
C PHE A 28 12.00 -11.76 -21.47
N SER A 29 12.81 -10.71 -21.55
CA SER A 29 12.81 -9.61 -20.57
C SER A 29 11.46 -8.88 -20.47
N ASN A 30 10.74 -8.79 -21.59
CA ASN A 30 9.43 -8.14 -21.62
C ASN A 30 8.37 -9.01 -20.94
N LEU A 31 8.44 -10.33 -21.12
CA LEU A 31 7.62 -11.27 -20.37
C LEU A 31 7.88 -11.15 -18.86
N GLU A 32 9.14 -11.20 -18.44
CA GLU A 32 9.52 -11.13 -17.03
C GLU A 32 9.04 -9.84 -16.36
N THR A 33 9.30 -8.69 -16.98
CA THR A 33 8.88 -7.38 -16.43
C THR A 33 7.37 -7.19 -16.45
N SER A 34 6.66 -7.70 -17.45
CA SER A 34 5.19 -7.63 -17.53
C SER A 34 4.53 -8.51 -16.47
N VAL A 35 5.02 -9.73 -16.26
CA VAL A 35 4.53 -10.63 -15.20
C VAL A 35 4.81 -10.03 -13.83
N LYS A 36 6.02 -9.52 -13.59
CA LYS A 36 6.40 -8.87 -12.33
C LYS A 36 5.47 -7.69 -12.01
N SER A 37 5.38 -6.72 -12.93
CA SER A 37 4.56 -5.51 -12.72
C SER A 37 3.08 -5.83 -12.55
N SER A 38 2.55 -6.83 -13.28
CA SER A 38 1.17 -7.30 -13.10
C SER A 38 0.94 -7.88 -11.71
N THR A 39 1.89 -8.70 -11.23
CA THR A 39 1.80 -9.34 -9.91
C THR A 39 1.93 -8.33 -8.77
N GLU A 40 2.84 -7.37 -8.90
CA GLU A 40 3.00 -6.24 -7.95
C GLU A 40 1.72 -5.40 -7.88
N ALA A 41 1.15 -5.03 -9.05
CA ALA A 41 -0.11 -4.28 -9.11
C ALA A 41 -1.28 -5.05 -8.46
N PHE A 42 -1.38 -6.36 -8.71
CA PHE A 42 -2.37 -7.22 -8.05
C PHE A 42 -2.15 -7.24 -6.54
N ALA A 43 -0.92 -7.46 -6.07
CA ALA A 43 -0.61 -7.51 -4.65
C ALA A 43 -0.95 -6.20 -3.93
N ALA A 44 -0.58 -5.04 -4.51
CA ALA A 44 -0.91 -3.73 -3.96
C ALA A 44 -2.43 -3.51 -3.89
N GLY A 45 -3.16 -3.85 -4.96
CA GLY A 45 -4.62 -3.76 -5.00
C GLY A 45 -5.30 -4.70 -4.01
N PHE A 46 -4.82 -5.94 -3.88
CA PHE A 46 -5.34 -6.95 -2.97
C PHE A 46 -5.18 -6.53 -1.51
N LEU A 47 -4.00 -6.03 -1.13
CA LEU A 47 -3.76 -5.49 0.22
C LEU A 47 -4.68 -4.29 0.50
N GLY A 48 -4.85 -3.39 -0.48
CA GLY A 48 -5.76 -2.24 -0.37
C GLY A 48 -7.22 -2.65 -0.21
N ALA A 49 -7.66 -3.70 -0.91
CA ALA A 49 -9.00 -4.27 -0.80
C ALA A 49 -9.24 -4.86 0.58
N ILE A 50 -8.31 -5.67 1.11
CA ILE A 50 -8.42 -6.23 2.47
C ILE A 50 -8.53 -5.11 3.51
N LEU A 51 -7.67 -4.09 3.44
CA LEU A 51 -7.72 -2.97 4.38
C LEU A 51 -9.04 -2.20 4.30
N SER A 52 -9.57 -2.01 3.09
CA SER A 52 -10.87 -1.37 2.88
C SER A 52 -12.04 -2.21 3.41
N GLU A 53 -11.97 -3.54 3.26
CA GLU A 53 -12.95 -4.47 3.84
C GLU A 53 -12.89 -4.44 5.37
N MET A 54 -11.68 -4.37 5.95
CA MET A 54 -11.49 -4.20 7.39
C MET A 54 -12.07 -2.88 7.90
N ASP A 55 -11.84 -1.75 7.21
CA ASP A 55 -12.47 -0.47 7.57
C ASP A 55 -14.00 -0.58 7.53
N GLN A 56 -14.54 -1.25 6.50
CA GLN A 56 -15.97 -1.47 6.37
C GLN A 56 -16.54 -2.34 7.51
N ALA A 57 -15.77 -3.29 8.02
CA ALA A 57 -16.13 -4.14 9.16
C ALA A 57 -15.99 -3.43 10.52
N ILE A 58 -15.10 -2.43 10.63
CA ILE A 58 -14.97 -1.55 11.81
C ILE A 58 -16.11 -0.53 11.85
N ARG A 59 -16.38 0.14 10.71
CA ARG A 59 -17.73 0.66 10.39
C ARG A 59 -18.71 -0.53 10.51
N LYS A 60 -20.04 -0.48 10.51
CA LYS A 60 -20.91 -1.66 10.82
C LYS A 60 -20.74 -2.35 12.21
N SER A 61 -19.57 -2.38 12.87
CA SER A 61 -19.43 -3.03 14.18
C SER A 61 -20.19 -2.27 15.27
N VAL A 62 -20.85 -3.04 16.15
CA VAL A 62 -21.63 -2.52 17.29
C VAL A 62 -20.74 -1.80 18.29
N TRP A 63 -19.56 -2.36 18.58
CA TRP A 63 -18.59 -1.75 19.48
C TRP A 63 -18.22 -0.34 19.00
N ARG A 64 -17.87 -0.19 17.72
CA ARG A 64 -17.54 1.12 17.15
C ARG A 64 -18.73 2.07 17.26
N GLU A 65 -19.95 1.64 16.94
CA GLU A 65 -21.15 2.49 16.98
C GLU A 65 -21.42 3.09 18.38
N GLN A 66 -21.17 2.31 19.43
CA GLN A 66 -21.33 2.73 20.82
C GLN A 66 -20.28 3.75 21.28
N HIS A 67 -19.06 3.70 20.72
CA HIS A 67 -17.93 4.51 21.19
C HIS A 67 -17.58 5.67 20.26
N TYR A 68 -17.95 5.59 18.99
CA TYR A 68 -17.51 6.51 17.95
C TYR A 68 -18.64 6.87 16.97
N VAL A 69 -18.51 8.06 16.40
CA VAL A 69 -19.33 8.55 15.27
C VAL A 69 -18.44 8.69 14.05
N VAL A 70 -18.96 8.33 12.88
CA VAL A 70 -18.28 8.61 11.60
C VAL A 70 -18.22 10.11 11.43
N HIS A 71 -17.00 10.65 11.33
CA HIS A 71 -16.80 12.08 11.06
C HIS A 71 -16.61 12.34 9.57
N ARG A 72 -15.76 11.55 8.91
CA ARG A 72 -15.45 11.65 7.48
C ARG A 72 -14.95 10.31 6.96
N ASN A 73 -15.14 10.05 5.67
CA ASN A 73 -14.49 8.94 4.98
C ASN A 73 -13.28 9.51 4.23
N ASP A 74 -12.11 8.92 4.46
CA ASP A 74 -10.88 9.29 3.79
C ASP A 74 -10.32 8.13 2.99
N THR A 75 -9.44 8.44 2.05
CA THR A 75 -8.60 7.45 1.37
C THR A 75 -7.16 7.68 1.82
N ARG A 76 -6.47 6.59 2.18
CA ARG A 76 -5.04 6.62 2.54
C ARG A 76 -4.24 5.78 1.54
N THR A 77 -3.03 6.23 1.24
CA THR A 77 -2.08 5.48 0.41
C THR A 77 -0.77 5.30 1.17
N LEU A 78 -0.30 4.06 1.26
CA LEU A 78 1.00 3.70 1.82
C LEU A 78 1.95 3.24 0.71
N VAL A 79 3.21 3.63 0.84
CA VAL A 79 4.30 3.09 0.02
C VAL A 79 4.66 1.70 0.54
N SER A 80 4.53 0.69 -0.32
CA SER A 80 4.85 -0.71 -0.01
C SER A 80 5.97 -1.28 -0.88
N SER A 81 6.48 -2.45 -0.50
CA SER A 81 7.44 -3.24 -1.27
C SER A 81 6.87 -3.75 -2.59
N VAL A 82 5.55 -3.85 -2.70
CA VAL A 82 4.81 -4.21 -3.93
C VAL A 82 4.21 -3.01 -4.66
N GLY A 83 4.45 -1.79 -4.16
CA GLY A 83 3.98 -0.54 -4.73
C GLY A 83 3.00 0.22 -3.84
N ASP A 84 2.22 1.12 -4.42
CA ASP A 84 1.31 1.99 -3.66
C ASP A 84 0.02 1.25 -3.26
N ILE A 85 -0.19 1.07 -1.95
CA ILE A 85 -1.41 0.46 -1.39
C ILE A 85 -2.39 1.57 -1.02
N SER A 86 -3.47 1.70 -1.77
CA SER A 86 -4.56 2.64 -1.49
C SER A 86 -5.77 1.93 -0.89
N PHE A 87 -6.32 2.47 0.20
CA PHE A 87 -7.45 1.89 0.92
C PHE A 87 -8.36 2.94 1.55
N GLU A 88 -9.59 2.56 1.82
CA GLU A 88 -10.57 3.35 2.58
C GLU A 88 -10.19 3.37 4.05
N CYS A 89 -10.20 4.57 4.66
CA CYS A 89 -9.89 4.77 6.06
C CYS A 89 -10.87 5.77 6.66
N THR A 90 -11.80 5.29 7.47
CA THR A 90 -12.82 6.15 8.09
C THR A 90 -12.21 6.92 9.26
N TYR A 91 -12.44 8.23 9.30
CA TYR A 91 -12.08 9.09 10.41
C TYR A 91 -13.23 9.19 11.40
N PHE A 92 -12.97 8.81 12.66
CA PHE A 92 -13.96 8.69 13.71
C PHE A 92 -13.78 9.77 14.77
N ARG A 93 -14.89 10.26 15.32
CA ARG A 93 -14.92 11.10 16.51
C ARG A 93 -15.40 10.29 17.71
N SER A 94 -14.70 10.36 18.83
CA SER A 94 -15.14 9.69 20.06
C SER A 94 -16.43 10.33 20.60
N ARG A 95 -17.32 9.47 21.12
CA ARG A 95 -18.54 9.89 21.81
C ARG A 95 -18.29 10.32 23.24
N THR A 96 -17.28 9.76 23.90
CA THR A 96 -16.92 10.07 25.30
C THR A 96 -16.00 11.29 25.39
N ASP A 97 -15.03 11.40 24.49
CA ASP A 97 -14.14 12.55 24.40
C ASP A 97 -14.36 13.27 23.06
N HIS A 98 -15.14 14.34 23.12
CA HIS A 98 -15.51 15.14 21.97
C HIS A 98 -14.33 15.81 21.24
N SER A 99 -13.14 15.86 21.85
CA SER A 99 -11.91 16.38 21.26
C SER A 99 -11.06 15.30 20.58
N ARG A 100 -11.35 14.02 20.83
CA ARG A 100 -10.58 12.90 20.31
C ARG A 100 -11.13 12.41 18.98
N PHE A 101 -10.25 12.38 17.99
CA PHE A 101 -10.51 11.82 16.68
C PHE A 101 -9.42 10.82 16.33
N THR A 102 -9.79 9.74 15.63
CA THR A 102 -8.83 8.71 15.23
C THR A 102 -9.30 7.95 13.99
N HIS A 103 -8.34 7.33 13.32
CA HIS A 103 -8.58 6.29 12.32
C HIS A 103 -8.42 4.93 13.00
N LEU A 104 -9.54 4.27 13.29
CA LEU A 104 -9.52 3.01 14.05
C LEU A 104 -8.81 1.88 13.31
N LEU A 105 -8.86 1.87 11.97
CA LEU A 105 -8.14 0.89 11.16
C LEU A 105 -6.62 1.02 11.41
N GLU A 106 -6.11 2.25 11.39
CA GLU A 106 -4.67 2.54 11.52
C GLU A 106 -4.15 2.14 12.89
N ASP A 107 -4.91 2.46 13.94
CA ASP A 107 -4.63 2.03 15.31
C ASP A 107 -4.60 0.48 15.40
N LEU A 108 -5.50 -0.21 14.70
CA LEU A 108 -5.61 -1.68 14.73
C LEU A 108 -4.44 -2.36 14.04
N ILE A 109 -3.96 -1.82 12.91
CA ILE A 109 -2.83 -2.39 12.17
C ILE A 109 -1.47 -1.85 12.63
N GLY A 110 -1.45 -1.06 13.70
CA GLY A 110 -0.22 -0.53 14.30
C GLY A 110 0.49 0.52 13.45
N LEU A 111 -0.24 1.26 12.60
CA LEU A 111 0.36 2.35 11.83
C LEU A 111 0.62 3.56 12.72
N GLU A 112 1.86 4.04 12.72
CA GLU A 112 2.18 5.29 13.37
C GLU A 112 1.49 6.49 12.69
N ARG A 113 1.30 7.55 13.48
CA ARG A 113 0.65 8.76 13.01
C ARG A 113 1.47 9.39 11.88
N ASN A 114 0.82 9.60 10.74
CA ASN A 114 1.44 10.11 9.51
C ASN A 114 2.50 9.18 8.89
N GLU A 115 2.54 7.89 9.27
CA GLU A 115 3.43 6.94 8.62
C GLU A 115 3.11 6.84 7.12
N ARG A 116 4.13 6.88 6.28
CA ARG A 116 4.00 6.87 4.82
C ARG A 116 4.34 5.51 4.23
N PHE A 117 5.13 4.70 4.94
CA PHE A 117 5.66 3.44 4.46
C PHE A 117 5.04 2.27 5.22
N THR A 118 4.91 1.13 4.55
CA THR A 118 4.81 -0.14 5.27
C THR A 118 6.16 -0.49 5.89
N GLU A 119 6.16 -1.23 7.00
CA GLU A 119 7.39 -1.68 7.66
C GLU A 119 8.34 -2.41 6.69
N VAL A 120 7.80 -3.26 5.82
CA VAL A 120 8.59 -4.00 4.81
C VAL A 120 9.25 -3.06 3.80
N ALA A 121 8.52 -2.03 3.36
CA ALA A 121 9.07 -1.04 2.42
C ALA A 121 10.15 -0.18 3.06
N GLU A 122 9.91 0.25 4.30
CA GLU A 122 10.89 1.00 5.07
C GLU A 122 12.17 0.18 5.28
N ALA A 123 12.04 -1.07 5.70
CA ALA A 123 13.18 -1.97 5.87
C ALA A 123 13.98 -2.14 4.57
N ALA A 124 13.31 -2.33 3.43
CA ALA A 124 13.96 -2.46 2.13
C ALA A 124 14.73 -1.18 1.75
N MET A 125 14.11 -0.02 1.94
CA MET A 125 14.72 1.29 1.69
C MET A 125 15.94 1.55 2.59
N LEU A 126 15.84 1.24 3.89
CA LEU A 126 16.95 1.40 4.83
C LEU A 126 18.10 0.43 4.54
N CYS A 127 17.79 -0.82 4.21
CA CYS A 127 18.78 -1.80 3.79
C CYS A 127 19.54 -1.37 2.54
N GLU A 128 18.86 -0.71 1.60
CA GLU A 128 19.49 -0.14 0.41
C GLU A 128 20.37 1.06 0.77
N ALA A 129 19.90 1.94 1.66
CA ALA A 129 20.67 3.09 2.14
C ALA A 129 21.99 2.71 2.83
N LEU A 130 22.05 1.54 3.48
CA LEU A 130 23.28 1.01 4.08
C LEU A 130 24.33 0.58 3.03
N LYS A 131 23.88 0.18 1.83
CA LYS A 131 24.73 -0.36 0.77
C LYS A 131 25.13 0.69 -0.24
N THR A 132 24.26 1.67 -0.47
CA THR A 132 24.40 2.66 -1.54
C THR A 132 24.25 4.08 -0.99
N SER A 133 23.47 4.94 -1.64
CA SER A 133 23.25 6.32 -1.24
C SER A 133 21.78 6.57 -0.95
N TYR A 134 21.47 7.61 -0.17
CA TYR A 134 20.07 8.01 0.08
C TYR A 134 19.28 8.31 -1.21
N ALA A 135 19.96 8.72 -2.29
CA ALA A 135 19.31 8.97 -3.57
C ALA A 135 18.95 7.67 -4.32
N GLU A 136 19.80 6.65 -4.22
CA GLU A 136 19.53 5.33 -4.83
C GLU A 136 18.50 4.54 -4.01
N ALA A 137 18.62 4.58 -2.68
CA ALA A 137 17.63 3.99 -1.77
C ALA A 137 16.22 4.55 -1.97
N ALA A 138 16.10 5.83 -2.33
CA ALA A 138 14.81 6.45 -2.64
C ALA A 138 14.11 5.87 -3.88
N ARG A 139 14.83 5.13 -4.74
CA ARG A 139 14.33 4.54 -5.99
C ARG A 139 14.10 3.03 -5.92
N VAL A 140 14.40 2.39 -4.78
CA VAL A 140 14.36 0.93 -4.66
C VAL A 140 12.93 0.36 -4.62
N LEU A 141 11.96 1.17 -4.20
CA LEU A 141 10.57 0.74 -4.04
C LEU A 141 9.78 0.98 -5.33
N PRO A 142 8.89 0.05 -5.74
CA PRO A 142 8.07 0.18 -6.95
C PRO A 142 6.88 1.15 -6.74
N SER A 143 7.16 2.35 -6.27
CA SER A 143 6.21 3.41 -5.93
C SER A 143 6.11 4.44 -7.04
N LYS A 144 4.89 4.94 -7.31
CA LYS A 144 4.69 6.11 -8.20
C LYS A 144 4.84 7.42 -7.45
N GLN A 145 4.74 7.39 -6.12
CA GLN A 145 4.96 8.56 -5.30
C GLN A 145 6.45 8.90 -5.24
N GLU A 146 6.77 10.20 -5.24
CA GLU A 146 8.13 10.67 -5.09
C GLU A 146 8.66 10.43 -3.67
N ILE A 147 9.77 9.71 -3.57
CA ILE A 147 10.52 9.54 -2.33
C ILE A 147 11.81 10.36 -2.49
N SER A 148 12.02 11.32 -1.59
CA SER A 148 13.21 12.17 -1.65
C SER A 148 14.36 11.53 -0.88
N LYS A 149 15.61 11.85 -1.26
CA LYS A 149 16.80 11.48 -0.47
C LYS A 149 16.70 11.95 0.99
N THR A 150 16.05 13.10 1.22
CA THR A 150 15.85 13.68 2.55
C THR A 150 14.85 12.84 3.36
N THR A 151 13.84 12.26 2.71
CA THR A 151 12.91 11.30 3.35
C THR A 151 13.67 10.08 3.84
N VAL A 152 14.55 9.51 3.01
CA VAL A 152 15.41 8.38 3.38
C VAL A 152 16.32 8.76 4.56
N MET A 153 17.02 9.89 4.46
CA MET A 153 17.89 10.40 5.52
C MET A 153 17.16 10.56 6.85
N ASN A 154 15.94 11.11 6.83
CA ASN A 154 15.14 11.29 8.04
C ASN A 154 14.76 9.95 8.68
N LYS A 155 14.39 8.94 7.89
CA LYS A 155 14.11 7.59 8.40
C LYS A 155 15.37 6.93 8.99
N VAL A 156 16.52 7.07 8.33
CA VAL A 156 17.81 6.56 8.86
C VAL A 156 18.17 7.21 10.19
N HIS A 157 17.99 8.53 10.33
CA HIS A 157 18.31 9.26 11.57
C HIS A 157 17.28 9.08 12.70
N ALA A 158 16.13 8.46 12.43
CA ALA A 158 15.10 8.19 13.43
C ALA A 158 15.31 6.86 14.18
N ILE A 159 16.26 6.03 13.72
CA ILE A 159 16.67 4.75 14.30
C ILE A 159 17.75 5.00 15.36
#